data_AF-A0A846EB09-F1
#
_entry.id   AF-A0A846EB09-F1
#
_cell.length_a   1.000
_cell.length_b   1.000
_cell.length_c   1.000
_cell.angle_alpha   90.00
_cell.angle_beta   90.00
_cell.angle_gamma   90.00
#
_symmetry.space_group_name_H-M   'P 1'
#
loop_
_entity.id
_entity.type
_entity.pdbx_description
1 polymer ?
#
loop_
_entity_poly.entity_id
_entity_poly.type
_entity_poly.pdbx_seq_one_letter_code
_entity_poly.pdbx_strand_id
1 'polypeptide(L)'
;YKYWSTNRLYLFAPWAPALGLIGSLYFFLAWADPSKKWRFLGAVGAAAMAWVSASRLSNICLVVVPVASWFLSRVSQPVVLGGAGAASFVAGLFGPRLIIFLEDLKRDFDGQRAASSQVRADLANITLYRWRTEAPIWGRGIIDPRGPRVVEQMPIGSHHHWFGLLFLHGIVGFIAFACAMLWTFIEVFIRAQSSRTARVCLSLLLVYFAYSFGENLEALAYITWPALVVIGITLNEELPPLEAEKTPKELTHAELS
;
A
#
# COMPACT_ATOMS: atom_id res chain seq x y z
N TYR A 1 -9.69 29.95 24.05
CA TYR A 1 -10.79 29.72 23.09
C TYR A 1 -10.71 30.76 21.98
N LYS A 2 -10.00 30.49 20.88
CA LYS A 2 -9.70 31.47 19.83
C LYS A 2 -10.00 30.88 18.46
N TYR A 3 -10.92 31.52 17.75
CA TYR A 3 -11.27 31.45 16.32
C TYR A 3 -11.60 30.07 15.71
N TRP A 4 -12.89 29.73 15.72
CA TRP A 4 -13.48 28.82 14.74
C TRP A 4 -13.60 29.56 13.40
N SER A 5 -12.79 29.18 12.42
CA SER A 5 -12.97 29.65 11.04
C SER A 5 -14.25 29.04 10.45
N THR A 6 -15.05 29.90 9.82
CA THR A 6 -16.43 29.65 9.39
C THR A 6 -16.55 28.87 8.08
N ASN A 7 -15.66 27.89 7.84
CA ASN A 7 -15.78 26.97 6.71
C ASN A 7 -16.00 25.55 7.27
N ARG A 8 -17.25 25.11 7.31
CA ARG A 8 -17.68 23.81 7.89
C ARG A 8 -17.40 22.62 6.96
N LEU A 9 -16.28 22.63 6.24
CA LEU A 9 -15.83 21.46 5.49
C LEU A 9 -14.79 20.73 6.35
N TYR A 10 -15.23 19.68 7.01
CA TYR A 10 -14.35 18.76 7.72
C TYR A 10 -13.96 17.63 6.77
N LEU A 11 -12.69 17.25 6.82
CA LEU A 11 -12.22 16.03 6.18
C LEU A 11 -12.97 14.85 6.85
N PHE A 12 -13.52 13.94 6.05
CA PHE A 12 -14.13 12.73 6.62
C PHE A 12 -13.05 11.77 7.15
N ALA A 13 -11.85 11.81 6.56
CA ALA A 13 -10.67 11.12 7.06
C ALA A 13 -10.07 11.91 8.23
N PRO A 14 -9.43 11.24 9.20
CA PRO A 14 -8.99 11.90 10.43
C PRO A 14 -7.83 12.88 10.20
N TRP A 15 -7.04 12.69 9.13
CA TRP A 15 -5.99 13.61 8.68
C TRP A 15 -5.70 13.43 7.19
N ALA A 16 -4.90 14.34 6.63
CA ALA A 16 -4.61 14.41 5.20
C ALA A 16 -4.01 13.09 4.63
N PRO A 17 -2.90 12.54 5.14
CA PRO A 17 -2.41 11.22 4.70
C PRO A 17 -3.43 10.07 4.73
N ALA A 18 -4.35 10.04 5.71
CA ALA A 18 -5.40 9.04 5.78
C ALA A 18 -6.42 9.20 4.62
N LEU A 19 -6.74 10.43 4.22
CA LEU A 19 -7.49 10.67 2.98
C LEU A 19 -6.73 10.16 1.76
N GLY A 20 -5.42 10.38 1.72
CA GLY A 20 -4.54 9.87 0.68
C GLY A 20 -4.60 8.35 0.55
N LEU A 21 -4.60 7.63 1.68
CA LEU A 21 -4.72 6.17 1.73
C LEU A 21 -6.06 5.71 1.13
N ILE A 22 -7.17 6.30 1.57
CA ILE A 22 -8.50 5.95 1.06
C ILE A 22 -8.62 6.27 -0.42
N GLY A 23 -8.11 7.43 -0.86
CA GLY A 23 -8.04 7.79 -2.27
C GLY A 23 -7.29 6.75 -3.09
N SER A 24 -6.11 6.30 -2.62
CA SER A 24 -5.36 5.24 -3.29
C SER A 24 -6.13 3.90 -3.32
N LEU A 25 -6.75 3.48 -2.22
CA LEU A 25 -7.52 2.23 -2.17
C LEU A 25 -8.76 2.27 -3.07
N TYR A 26 -9.55 3.34 -2.97
CA TYR A 26 -10.79 3.51 -3.73
C TYR A 26 -10.54 3.67 -5.22
N PHE A 27 -9.38 4.20 -5.62
CA PHE A 27 -8.98 4.25 -7.02
C PHE A 27 -8.95 2.84 -7.64
N PHE A 28 -8.30 1.89 -6.97
CA PHE A 28 -8.21 0.51 -7.46
C PHE A 28 -9.55 -0.24 -7.35
N LEU A 29 -10.34 0.02 -6.30
CA LEU A 29 -11.69 -0.54 -6.19
C LEU A 29 -12.61 -0.05 -7.31
N ALA A 30 -12.63 1.26 -7.58
CA ALA A 30 -13.40 1.83 -8.68
C ALA A 30 -12.91 1.30 -10.03
N TRP A 31 -11.61 1.06 -10.19
CA TRP A 31 -11.04 0.48 -11.41
C TRP A 31 -11.58 -0.91 -11.75
N ALA A 32 -12.02 -1.66 -10.73
CA ALA A 32 -12.62 -2.98 -10.88
C ALA A 32 -14.05 -2.95 -11.43
N ASP A 33 -14.76 -1.81 -11.35
CA ASP A 33 -16.18 -1.70 -11.72
C ASP A 33 -16.41 -2.07 -13.20
N PRO A 34 -17.36 -2.96 -13.53
CA PRO A 34 -17.71 -3.30 -14.91
C PRO A 34 -18.17 -2.10 -15.75
N SER A 35 -18.92 -1.18 -15.15
CA SER A 35 -19.47 -0.01 -15.83
C SER A 35 -18.41 1.04 -16.07
N LYS A 36 -18.18 1.39 -17.35
CA LYS A 36 -17.19 2.41 -17.73
C LYS A 36 -17.48 3.79 -17.10
N LYS A 37 -18.76 4.14 -16.92
CA LYS A 37 -19.18 5.43 -16.33
C LYS A 37 -18.80 5.50 -14.84
N TRP A 38 -19.15 4.46 -14.07
CA TRP A 38 -18.86 4.41 -12.64
C TRP A 38 -17.38 4.21 -12.36
N ARG A 39 -16.70 3.39 -13.18
CA ARG A 39 -15.24 3.25 -13.15
C ARG A 39 -14.54 4.58 -13.29
N PHE A 40 -14.90 5.37 -14.31
CA PHE A 40 -14.26 6.66 -14.56
C PHE A 40 -14.57 7.66 -13.44
N LEU A 41 -15.85 7.82 -13.08
CA LEU A 41 -16.26 8.77 -12.05
C LEU A 41 -15.63 8.44 -10.68
N GLY A 42 -15.63 7.16 -10.30
CA GLY A 42 -15.01 6.69 -9.07
C GLY A 42 -13.50 6.84 -9.08
N ALA A 43 -12.81 6.49 -10.18
CA ALA A 43 -11.36 6.65 -10.29
C ALA A 43 -10.94 8.12 -10.24
N VAL A 44 -11.66 9.02 -10.94
CA VAL A 44 -11.38 10.46 -10.91
C VAL A 44 -11.63 11.03 -9.51
N GLY A 45 -12.73 10.68 -8.85
CA GLY A 45 -13.02 11.11 -7.49
C GLY A 45 -11.95 10.64 -6.50
N ALA A 46 -11.53 9.38 -6.60
CA ALA A 46 -10.48 8.81 -5.76
C ALA A 46 -9.11 9.44 -6.01
N ALA A 47 -8.76 9.71 -7.26
CA ALA A 47 -7.55 10.43 -7.62
C ALA A 47 -7.58 11.88 -7.11
N ALA A 48 -8.74 12.55 -7.16
CA ALA A 48 -8.90 13.90 -6.59
C ALA A 48 -8.71 13.90 -5.07
N MET A 49 -9.28 12.91 -4.35
CA MET A 49 -9.04 12.76 -2.91
C MET A 49 -7.54 12.57 -2.59
N ALA A 50 -6.89 11.68 -3.34
CA ALA A 50 -5.45 11.43 -3.22
C ALA A 50 -4.62 12.69 -3.47
N TRP A 51 -4.96 13.47 -4.50
CA TRP A 51 -4.26 14.72 -4.80
C TRP A 51 -4.48 15.79 -3.73
N VAL A 52 -5.73 16.02 -3.33
CA VAL A 52 -6.12 17.04 -2.32
C VAL A 52 -5.51 16.73 -0.96
N SER A 53 -5.23 15.46 -0.66
CA SER A 53 -4.53 15.05 0.55
C SER A 53 -3.12 15.64 0.68
N ALA A 54 -2.51 16.13 -0.41
CA ALA A 54 -1.11 16.57 -0.46
C ALA A 54 -0.11 15.50 0.07
N SER A 55 -0.52 14.24 0.12
CA SER A 55 0.31 13.13 0.57
C SER A 55 1.22 12.67 -0.56
N ARG A 56 2.53 12.90 -0.40
CA ARG A 56 3.56 12.40 -1.33
C ARG A 56 3.45 10.89 -1.52
N LEU A 57 3.14 10.16 -0.45
CA LEU A 57 2.97 8.71 -0.51
C LEU A 57 1.77 8.31 -1.36
N SER A 58 0.66 9.08 -1.31
CA SER A 58 -0.51 8.83 -2.15
C SER A 58 -0.20 9.02 -3.63
N ASN A 59 0.50 10.11 -3.97
CA ASN A 59 0.91 10.37 -5.36
C ASN A 59 1.87 9.31 -5.88
N ILE A 60 2.83 8.89 -5.06
CA ILE A 60 3.73 7.78 -5.39
C ILE A 60 2.91 6.51 -5.61
N CYS A 61 1.97 6.18 -4.72
CA CYS A 61 1.14 4.99 -4.86
C CYS A 61 0.32 5.00 -6.14
N LEU A 62 -0.29 6.13 -6.52
CA LEU A 62 -1.08 6.23 -7.75
C LEU A 62 -0.27 6.01 -9.04
N VAL A 63 1.04 6.25 -9.01
CA VAL A 63 1.93 6.05 -10.17
C VAL A 63 2.62 4.70 -10.12
N VAL A 64 3.20 4.36 -8.97
CA VAL A 64 4.04 3.16 -8.80
C VAL A 64 3.21 1.90 -8.69
N VAL A 65 2.09 1.92 -7.95
CA VAL A 65 1.30 0.70 -7.71
C VAL A 65 0.67 0.14 -8.99
N PRO A 66 0.09 0.94 -9.92
CA PRO A 66 -0.41 0.37 -11.18
C PRO A 66 0.69 -0.29 -12.02
N VAL A 67 1.88 0.33 -12.08
CA VAL A 67 3.03 -0.21 -12.81
C VAL A 67 3.54 -1.49 -12.15
N ALA A 68 3.74 -1.47 -10.83
CA ALA A 68 4.17 -2.62 -10.06
C ALA A 68 3.17 -3.77 -10.14
N SER A 69 1.88 -3.50 -9.98
CA SER A 69 0.83 -4.52 -10.09
C SER A 69 0.73 -5.08 -11.50
N TRP A 70 0.89 -4.27 -12.55
CA TRP A 70 0.90 -4.75 -13.93
C TRP A 70 2.09 -5.68 -14.19
N PHE A 71 3.27 -5.31 -13.71
CA PHE A 71 4.48 -6.11 -13.87
C PHE A 71 4.38 -7.43 -13.08
N LEU A 72 4.07 -7.34 -11.79
CA LEU A 72 4.00 -8.50 -10.90
C LEU A 72 2.92 -9.50 -11.34
N SER A 73 1.77 -9.03 -11.84
CA SER A 73 0.71 -9.91 -12.34
C SER A 73 0.96 -10.56 -13.70
N ARG A 74 2.09 -10.25 -14.34
CA ARG A 74 2.46 -10.78 -15.66
C ARG A 74 3.88 -11.35 -15.69
N VAL A 75 4.49 -11.56 -14.53
CA VAL A 75 5.86 -12.08 -14.44
C VAL A 75 5.97 -13.51 -14.98
N SER A 76 4.87 -14.26 -15.05
CA SER A 76 4.83 -15.59 -15.69
C SER A 76 4.91 -15.53 -17.22
N GLN A 77 4.69 -14.36 -17.84
CA GLN A 77 4.70 -14.21 -19.28
C GLN A 77 6.15 -14.09 -19.80
N PRO A 78 6.60 -14.97 -20.71
CA PRO A 78 7.98 -14.94 -21.22
C PRO A 78 8.36 -13.60 -21.86
N VAL A 79 7.40 -12.91 -22.49
CA VAL A 79 7.61 -11.59 -23.11
C VAL A 79 7.95 -10.54 -22.05
N VAL A 80 7.29 -10.57 -20.89
CA VAL A 80 7.53 -9.62 -19.80
C VAL A 80 8.89 -9.88 -19.17
N LEU A 81 9.25 -11.14 -18.95
CA LEU A 81 10.57 -11.52 -18.45
C LEU A 81 11.70 -11.17 -19.44
N GLY A 82 11.51 -11.47 -20.73
CA GLY A 82 12.47 -11.11 -21.77
C GLY A 82 12.66 -9.61 -21.89
N GLY A 83 11.56 -8.85 -21.84
CA GLY A 83 11.59 -7.38 -21.81
C GLY A 83 12.28 -6.83 -20.56
N ALA A 84 12.00 -7.40 -19.39
CA ALA A 84 12.66 -7.02 -18.13
C ALA A 84 14.16 -7.34 -18.14
N GLY A 85 14.55 -8.47 -18.71
CA GLY A 85 15.96 -8.83 -18.91
C GLY A 85 16.68 -7.86 -19.83
N ALA A 86 16.08 -7.53 -20.98
CA ALA A 86 16.62 -6.53 -21.90
C ALA A 86 16.73 -5.14 -21.24
N ALA A 87 15.69 -4.72 -20.51
CA ALA A 87 15.70 -3.46 -19.78
C ALA A 87 16.78 -3.43 -18.69
N SER A 88 16.97 -4.54 -17.96
CA SER A 88 18.00 -4.67 -16.93
C SER A 88 19.41 -4.61 -17.55
N PHE A 89 19.61 -5.23 -18.70
CA PHE A 89 20.87 -5.15 -19.45
C PHE A 89 21.19 -3.71 -19.89
N VAL A 90 20.21 -3.01 -20.48
CA VAL A 90 20.36 -1.60 -20.87
C VAL A 90 20.60 -0.71 -19.66
N ALA A 91 19.87 -0.91 -18.56
CA ALA A 91 20.08 -0.18 -17.32
C ALA A 91 21.50 -0.41 -16.77
N GLY A 92 22.03 -1.64 -16.88
CA GLY A 92 23.40 -1.99 -16.54
C GLY A 92 24.44 -1.23 -17.37
N LEU A 93 24.22 -1.06 -18.68
CA LEU A 93 25.10 -0.24 -19.54
C LEU A 93 25.22 1.22 -19.05
N PHE A 94 24.14 1.77 -18.51
CA PHE A 94 24.09 3.12 -17.97
C PHE A 94 24.22 3.17 -16.45
N GLY A 95 24.64 2.07 -15.81
CA GLY A 95 24.62 1.89 -14.36
C GLY A 95 25.18 3.07 -13.56
N PRO A 96 26.42 3.55 -13.85
CA PRO A 96 26.98 4.69 -13.12
C PRO A 96 26.14 5.96 -13.22
N ARG A 97 25.59 6.28 -14.40
CA ARG A 97 24.73 7.46 -14.59
C ARG A 97 23.39 7.29 -13.88
N LEU A 98 22.85 6.08 -13.88
CA LEU A 98 21.61 5.76 -13.19
C LEU A 98 21.78 5.88 -11.66
N ILE A 99 22.91 5.41 -11.12
CA ILE A 99 23.21 5.53 -9.69
C ILE A 99 23.30 7.00 -9.29
N ILE A 100 24.05 7.82 -10.03
CA ILE A 100 24.16 9.26 -9.75
C ILE A 100 22.77 9.92 -9.82
N PHE A 101 21.97 9.60 -10.84
CA PHE A 101 20.61 10.13 -10.95
C PHE A 101 19.72 9.72 -9.76
N LEU A 102 19.82 8.48 -9.29
CA LEU A 102 19.07 8.01 -8.12
C LEU A 102 19.55 8.66 -6.82
N GLU A 103 20.86 8.90 -6.68
CA GLU A 103 21.45 9.61 -5.55
C GLU A 103 21.00 11.08 -5.52
N ASP A 104 20.98 11.75 -6.68
CA ASP A 104 20.48 13.12 -6.81
C ASP A 104 18.99 13.22 -6.51
N LEU A 105 18.17 12.31 -7.06
CA LEU A 105 16.75 12.22 -6.72
C LEU A 105 16.51 12.00 -5.23
N LYS A 106 17.29 11.11 -4.60
CA LYS A 106 17.21 10.85 -3.16
C LYS A 106 17.60 12.10 -2.37
N ARG A 107 18.68 12.77 -2.75
CA ARG A 107 19.16 13.98 -2.09
C ARG A 107 18.16 15.13 -2.19
N ASP A 108 17.55 15.34 -3.36
CA ASP A 108 16.49 16.34 -3.55
C ASP A 108 15.24 16.00 -2.72
N PHE A 109 14.88 14.72 -2.66
CA PHE A 109 13.75 14.25 -1.87
C PHE A 109 13.97 14.44 -0.35
N ASP A 110 15.16 14.11 0.15
CA ASP A 110 15.55 14.26 1.55
C ASP A 110 15.70 15.75 1.93
N GLY A 111 16.28 16.56 1.03
CA GLY A 111 16.47 18.00 1.19
C GLY A 111 15.15 18.78 1.35
N GLN A 112 14.08 18.34 0.70
CA GLN A 112 12.74 18.93 0.86
C GLN A 112 11.97 18.46 2.11
N ARG A 113 12.59 17.69 3.02
CA ARG A 113 11.89 17.01 4.14
C ARG A 113 12.57 17.06 5.51
N ALA A 114 13.70 17.76 5.63
CA ALA A 114 14.60 17.71 6.79
C ALA A 114 13.93 17.84 8.17
N ALA A 115 13.01 18.79 8.37
CA ALA A 115 12.39 19.02 9.68
C ALA A 115 11.45 17.88 10.12
N SER A 116 10.56 17.41 9.22
CA SER A 116 9.59 16.34 9.54
C SER A 116 10.22 14.95 9.65
N SER A 117 11.33 14.72 8.95
CA SER A 117 12.05 13.45 8.98
C SER A 117 12.76 13.24 10.31
N GLN A 118 13.29 14.31 10.92
CA GLN A 118 13.95 14.24 12.22
C GLN A 118 12.97 13.85 13.33
N VAL A 119 11.81 14.52 13.40
CA VAL A 119 10.76 14.21 14.39
C VAL A 119 10.28 12.77 14.26
N ARG A 120 10.10 12.27 13.03
CA ARG A 120 9.72 10.88 12.77
C ARG A 120 10.81 9.87 13.18
N ALA A 121 12.07 10.20 12.94
CA ALA A 121 13.20 9.38 13.36
C ALA A 121 13.29 9.32 14.89
N ASP A 122 13.15 10.45 15.58
CA ASP A 122 13.16 10.51 17.04
C ASP A 122 11.96 9.75 17.64
N LEU A 123 10.78 9.87 17.02
CA LEU A 123 9.61 9.09 17.40
C LEU A 123 9.84 7.59 17.24
N ALA A 124 10.44 7.15 16.13
CA ALA A 124 10.80 5.76 15.90
C ALA A 124 11.81 5.25 16.95
N ASN A 125 12.84 6.04 17.25
CA ASN A 125 13.86 5.69 18.24
C ASN A 125 13.26 5.53 19.64
N ILE A 126 12.42 6.47 20.07
CA ILE A 126 11.73 6.37 21.37
C ILE A 126 10.80 5.15 21.40
N THR A 127 10.06 4.91 20.32
CA THR A 127 9.15 3.77 20.20
C THR A 127 9.90 2.44 20.35
N LEU A 128 11.01 2.28 19.62
CA LEU A 128 11.84 1.08 19.68
C LEU A 128 12.56 0.91 21.02
N TYR A 129 13.05 2.01 21.61
CA TYR A 129 13.67 2.00 22.93
C TYR A 129 12.68 1.48 23.98
N ARG A 130 11.48 2.06 24.04
CA ARG A 130 10.44 1.67 25.00
C ARG A 130 9.96 0.24 24.78
N TRP A 131 9.78 -0.19 23.53
CA TRP A 131 9.46 -1.59 23.24
C TRP A 131 10.52 -2.55 23.81
N ARG A 132 11.81 -2.27 23.57
CA ARG A 132 12.92 -3.12 24.04
C ARG A 132 13.06 -3.15 25.56
N THR A 133 12.76 -2.05 26.24
CA THR A 133 12.99 -1.92 27.68
C THR A 133 11.76 -2.25 28.54
N GLU A 134 10.54 -2.03 28.03
CA GLU A 134 9.31 -2.17 28.82
C GLU A 134 8.61 -3.52 28.60
N ALA A 135 8.32 -3.89 27.35
CA ALA A 135 7.54 -5.09 27.04
C ALA A 135 7.83 -5.68 25.64
N PRO A 136 8.97 -6.37 25.43
CA PRO A 136 9.37 -6.83 24.10
C PRO A 136 8.46 -7.88 23.47
N ILE A 137 7.92 -8.79 24.29
CA ILE A 137 7.20 -9.97 23.79
C ILE A 137 5.76 -9.62 23.41
N TRP A 138 5.01 -9.10 24.38
CA TRP A 138 3.57 -8.87 24.26
C TRP A 138 3.19 -7.44 23.93
N GLY A 139 4.12 -6.49 24.05
CA GLY A 139 3.81 -5.07 23.98
C GLY A 139 2.92 -4.63 25.13
N ARG A 140 3.13 -3.39 25.60
CA ARG A 140 2.26 -2.72 26.60
C ARG A 140 2.21 -1.23 26.34
N GLY A 141 2.60 -0.82 25.14
CA GLY A 141 2.62 0.58 24.75
C GLY A 141 1.22 1.16 24.86
N ILE A 142 1.12 2.31 25.52
CA ILE A 142 -0.11 3.10 25.55
C ILE A 142 0.17 4.34 24.70
N ILE A 143 -0.69 4.60 23.72
CA ILE A 143 -0.61 5.80 22.90
C ILE A 143 -1.18 6.95 23.73
N ASP A 144 -0.27 7.71 24.34
CA ASP A 144 -0.63 8.97 24.99
C ASP A 144 -0.99 10.01 23.91
N PRO A 145 -2.16 10.67 23.97
CA PRO A 145 -2.55 11.73 23.04
C PRO A 145 -1.52 12.87 22.93
N ARG A 146 -0.65 13.06 23.92
CA ARG A 146 0.42 14.07 23.89
C ARG A 146 1.77 13.42 24.14
N GLY A 147 2.58 13.36 23.09
CA GLY A 147 3.97 12.93 23.21
C GLY A 147 4.86 13.94 23.93
N PRO A 148 6.13 13.57 24.19
CA PRO A 148 7.13 14.49 24.70
C PRO A 148 7.41 15.66 23.74
N ARG A 149 7.90 16.79 24.27
CA ARG A 149 8.22 17.98 23.45
C ARG A 149 9.28 17.74 22.38
N VAL A 150 10.17 16.76 22.57
CA VAL A 150 11.21 16.40 21.59
C VAL A 150 10.64 15.86 20.27
N VAL A 151 9.42 15.33 20.29
CA VAL A 151 8.69 14.86 19.09
C VAL A 151 7.52 15.77 18.74
N GLU A 152 7.63 17.07 19.04
CA GLU A 152 6.57 18.05 18.80
C GLU A 152 5.21 17.65 19.39
N GLN A 153 5.23 16.93 20.52
CA GLN A 153 4.04 16.39 21.19
C GLN A 153 3.24 15.34 20.38
N MET A 154 3.84 14.76 19.33
CA MET A 154 3.23 13.69 18.56
C MET A 154 3.14 12.37 19.36
N PRO A 155 2.03 11.62 19.28
CA PRO A 155 1.86 10.37 20.03
C PRO A 155 2.89 9.29 19.64
N ILE A 156 3.51 8.64 20.63
CA ILE A 156 4.49 7.56 20.42
C ILE A 156 3.80 6.33 19.80
N GLY A 157 4.43 5.71 18.80
CA GLY A 157 3.91 4.51 18.13
C GLY A 157 2.78 4.75 17.10
N SER A 158 2.42 6.01 16.78
CA SER A 158 1.26 6.32 15.93
C SER A 158 1.56 6.54 14.44
N HIS A 159 2.81 6.80 14.04
CA HIS A 159 3.15 7.26 12.68
C HIS A 159 3.81 6.19 11.79
N HIS A 160 4.02 4.97 12.30
CA HIS A 160 4.60 3.87 11.53
C HIS A 160 4.03 2.56 12.05
N HIS A 161 3.34 1.80 11.19
CA HIS A 161 2.61 0.61 11.62
C HIS A 161 3.54 -0.42 12.27
N TRP A 162 4.67 -0.74 11.65
CA TRP A 162 5.60 -1.76 12.16
C TRP A 162 6.19 -1.44 13.55
N PHE A 163 6.61 -0.19 13.79
CA PHE A 163 7.09 0.22 15.11
C PHE A 163 5.95 0.34 16.11
N GLY A 164 4.76 0.78 15.66
CA GLY A 164 3.54 0.77 16.45
C GLY A 164 3.17 -0.63 16.93
N LEU A 165 3.22 -1.64 16.06
CA LEU A 165 2.97 -3.04 16.42
C LEU A 165 3.94 -3.54 17.49
N LEU A 166 5.23 -3.27 17.35
CA LEU A 166 6.22 -3.64 18.37
C LEU A 166 5.89 -2.96 19.71
N PHE A 167 5.55 -1.67 19.69
CA PHE A 167 5.24 -0.93 20.90
C PHE A 167 3.96 -1.40 21.58
N LEU A 168 2.87 -1.57 20.83
CA LEU A 168 1.55 -1.93 21.32
C LEU A 168 1.43 -3.42 21.65
N HIS A 169 1.88 -4.27 20.73
CA HIS A 169 1.58 -5.71 20.69
C HIS A 169 2.84 -6.59 20.70
N GLY A 170 4.03 -5.98 20.82
CA GLY A 170 5.30 -6.68 20.94
C GLY A 170 5.69 -7.46 19.68
N ILE A 171 6.63 -8.37 19.86
CA ILE A 171 7.10 -9.23 18.76
C ILE A 171 5.99 -10.17 18.27
N VAL A 172 5.05 -10.56 19.14
CA VAL A 172 3.94 -11.45 18.78
C VAL A 172 3.02 -10.78 17.77
N GLY A 173 2.55 -9.55 18.05
CA GLY A 173 1.70 -8.80 17.12
C GLY A 173 2.44 -8.44 15.82
N PHE A 174 3.72 -8.08 15.93
CA PHE A 174 4.57 -7.84 14.76
C PHE A 174 4.65 -9.06 13.84
N ILE A 175 4.96 -10.25 14.38
CA ILE A 175 5.06 -11.48 13.60
C ILE A 175 3.70 -11.88 13.05
N ALA A 176 2.63 -11.79 13.84
CA ALA A 176 1.28 -12.12 13.38
C ALA A 176 0.88 -11.30 12.14
N PHE A 177 1.11 -9.99 12.17
CA PHE A 177 0.85 -9.12 11.02
C PHE A 177 1.80 -9.41 9.85
N ALA A 178 3.10 -9.59 10.11
CA ALA A 178 4.09 -9.89 9.07
C ALA A 178 3.74 -11.18 8.32
N CYS A 179 3.40 -12.24 9.05
CA CYS A 179 2.99 -13.52 8.49
C CYS A 179 1.70 -13.39 7.70
N ALA A 180 0.68 -12.70 8.23
CA ALA A 180 -0.58 -12.49 7.52
C ALA A 180 -0.36 -11.71 6.21
N MET A 181 0.35 -10.58 6.26
CA MET A 181 0.64 -9.77 5.08
C MET A 181 1.45 -10.54 4.04
N LEU A 182 2.49 -11.28 4.46
CA LEU A 182 3.34 -12.06 3.56
C LEU A 182 2.57 -13.22 2.91
N TRP A 183 1.79 -13.98 3.70
CA TRP A 183 1.02 -15.10 3.20
C TRP A 183 -0.04 -14.64 2.21
N THR A 184 -0.80 -13.59 2.56
CA THR A 184 -1.79 -12.98 1.67
C THR A 184 -1.14 -12.45 0.40
N PHE A 185 0.04 -11.83 0.49
CA PHE A 185 0.78 -11.38 -0.69
C PHE A 185 1.18 -12.54 -1.61
N ILE A 186 1.74 -13.62 -1.07
CA ILE A 186 2.16 -14.79 -1.87
C ILE A 186 0.95 -15.39 -2.59
N GLU A 187 -0.14 -15.64 -1.86
CA GLU A 187 -1.36 -16.22 -2.42
C GLU A 187 -1.92 -15.34 -3.54
N VAL A 188 -2.10 -14.04 -3.28
CA VAL A 188 -2.64 -13.11 -4.26
C VAL A 188 -1.70 -12.90 -5.44
N PHE A 189 -0.39 -12.92 -5.22
CA PHE A 189 0.61 -12.81 -6.29
C PHE A 189 0.53 -13.98 -7.28
N ILE A 190 0.37 -15.20 -6.77
CA ILE A 190 0.18 -16.41 -7.60
C ILE A 190 -1.14 -16.30 -8.37
N ARG A 191 -2.24 -15.97 -7.68
CA ARG A 191 -3.57 -15.84 -8.30
C ARG A 191 -3.65 -14.69 -9.31
N ALA A 192 -2.91 -13.61 -9.11
CA ALA A 192 -2.90 -12.43 -9.98
C ALA A 192 -2.38 -12.72 -11.39
N GLN A 193 -1.65 -13.83 -11.58
CA GLN A 193 -1.21 -14.25 -12.90
C GLN A 193 -2.41 -14.55 -13.82
N SER A 194 -3.46 -15.20 -13.30
CA SER A 194 -4.63 -15.63 -14.07
C SER A 194 -5.89 -14.83 -13.79
N SER A 195 -6.16 -14.42 -12.54
CA SER A 195 -7.41 -13.77 -12.16
C SER A 195 -7.32 -12.23 -12.23
N ARG A 196 -8.32 -11.61 -12.86
CA ARG A 196 -8.46 -10.15 -12.89
C ARG A 196 -8.79 -9.57 -11.51
N THR A 197 -9.58 -10.27 -10.71
CA THR A 197 -9.92 -9.89 -9.33
C THR A 197 -8.66 -9.87 -8.47
N ALA A 198 -7.82 -10.90 -8.58
CA ALA A 198 -6.54 -10.98 -7.87
C ALA A 198 -5.56 -9.87 -8.24
N ARG A 199 -5.58 -9.36 -9.48
CA ARG A 199 -4.77 -8.19 -9.88
C ARG A 199 -5.17 -6.91 -9.15
N VAL A 200 -6.48 -6.70 -8.95
CA VAL A 200 -6.96 -5.56 -8.16
C VAL A 200 -6.57 -5.75 -6.69
N CYS A 201 -6.76 -6.94 -6.14
CA CYS A 201 -6.35 -7.28 -4.78
C CYS A 201 -4.84 -7.06 -4.55
N LEU A 202 -3.99 -7.43 -5.52
CA LEU A 202 -2.55 -7.17 -5.48
C LEU A 202 -2.26 -5.66 -5.38
N SER A 203 -2.98 -4.83 -6.13
CA SER A 203 -2.84 -3.37 -6.03
C SER A 203 -3.23 -2.86 -4.64
N LEU A 204 -4.32 -3.38 -4.05
CA LEU A 204 -4.73 -3.01 -2.68
C LEU A 204 -3.67 -3.40 -1.65
N LEU A 205 -3.07 -4.59 -1.75
CA LEU A 205 -2.01 -5.05 -0.87
C LEU A 205 -0.74 -4.20 -0.99
N LEU A 206 -0.36 -3.82 -2.22
CA LEU A 206 0.78 -2.92 -2.44
C LEU A 206 0.55 -1.53 -1.82
N VAL A 207 -0.68 -1.00 -1.90
CA VAL A 207 -1.05 0.25 -1.21
C VAL A 207 -0.95 0.06 0.31
N TYR A 208 -1.54 -1.00 0.86
CA TYR A 208 -1.45 -1.30 2.30
C TYR A 208 0.00 -1.42 2.77
N PHE A 209 0.83 -2.15 2.04
CA PHE A 209 2.24 -2.31 2.34
C PHE A 209 2.97 -0.96 2.30
N ALA A 210 2.77 -0.14 1.27
CA ALA A 210 3.39 1.18 1.18
C ALA A 210 2.98 2.10 2.35
N TYR A 211 1.69 2.11 2.71
CA TYR A 211 1.17 2.91 3.82
C TYR A 211 1.53 2.38 5.21
N SER A 212 1.89 1.10 5.35
CA SER A 212 2.37 0.54 6.63
C SER A 212 3.64 1.23 7.15
N PHE A 213 4.43 1.85 6.27
CA PHE A 213 5.62 2.61 6.65
C PHE A 213 5.35 4.08 6.98
N GLY A 214 4.20 4.61 6.56
CA GLY A 214 3.86 6.03 6.71
C GLY A 214 2.76 6.32 7.72
N GLU A 215 1.95 5.32 8.04
CA GLU A 215 0.72 5.46 8.82
C GLU A 215 0.51 4.24 9.74
N ASN A 216 -0.35 4.37 10.73
CA ASN A 216 -0.80 3.25 11.54
C ASN A 216 -2.09 2.65 10.94
N LEU A 217 -1.95 1.48 10.30
CA LEU A 217 -3.07 0.79 9.65
C LEU A 217 -4.14 0.29 10.63
N GLU A 218 -3.77 -0.03 11.87
CA GLU A 218 -4.71 -0.46 12.91
C GLU A 218 -5.67 0.68 13.26
N ALA A 219 -5.12 1.88 13.48
CA ALA A 219 -5.92 3.08 13.73
C ALA A 219 -6.80 3.47 12.54
N LEU A 220 -6.44 3.08 11.33
CA LEU A 220 -7.16 3.37 10.08
C LEU A 220 -7.99 2.18 9.58
N ALA A 221 -8.13 1.10 10.35
CA ALA A 221 -8.89 -0.07 9.93
C ALA A 221 -10.37 0.27 9.66
N TYR A 222 -10.96 1.16 10.46
CA TYR A 222 -12.37 1.56 10.35
C TYR A 222 -12.74 2.31 9.07
N ILE A 223 -11.78 2.89 8.34
CA ILE A 223 -12.00 3.54 7.03
C ILE A 223 -11.48 2.72 5.85
N THR A 224 -10.54 1.81 6.12
CA THR A 224 -9.91 0.98 5.09
C THR A 224 -10.53 -0.43 4.97
N TRP A 225 -11.45 -0.80 5.87
CA TRP A 225 -12.14 -2.09 5.88
C TRP A 225 -12.74 -2.55 4.53
N PRO A 226 -13.26 -1.69 3.62
CA PRO A 226 -13.79 -2.17 2.35
C PRO A 226 -12.71 -2.86 1.51
N ALA A 227 -11.47 -2.38 1.58
CA ALA A 227 -10.35 -3.02 0.91
C ALA A 227 -10.03 -4.39 1.54
N LEU A 228 -10.07 -4.50 2.87
CA LEU A 228 -9.88 -5.79 3.58
C LEU A 228 -10.95 -6.82 3.20
N VAL A 229 -12.21 -6.38 3.06
CA VAL A 229 -13.31 -7.25 2.62
C VAL A 229 -13.07 -7.76 1.21
N VAL A 230 -12.65 -6.91 0.28
CA VAL A 230 -12.33 -7.32 -1.09
C VAL A 230 -11.14 -8.27 -1.14
N ILE A 231 -10.13 -8.06 -0.29
CA ILE A 231 -9.01 -9.00 -0.12
C ILE A 231 -9.56 -10.36 0.32
N GLY A 232 -10.41 -10.40 1.35
CA GLY A 232 -11.06 -11.63 1.83
C GLY A 232 -11.89 -12.34 0.77
N ILE A 233 -12.70 -11.60 -0.01
CA ILE A 233 -13.49 -12.15 -1.12
C ILE A 233 -12.58 -12.80 -2.17
N THR A 234 -11.47 -12.13 -2.52
CA THR A 234 -10.52 -12.65 -3.50
C THR A 234 -9.83 -13.94 -3.03
N LEU A 235 -9.52 -14.03 -1.73
CA LEU A 235 -8.92 -15.24 -1.15
C LEU A 235 -9.90 -16.41 -1.11
N ASN A 236 -11.21 -16.12 -1.01
CA ASN A 236 -12.26 -17.12 -1.03
C ASN A 236 -12.72 -17.51 -2.45
N GLU A 237 -12.29 -16.79 -3.49
CA GLU A 237 -12.62 -17.10 -4.88
C GLU A 237 -11.93 -18.41 -5.29
N GLU A 238 -12.70 -19.38 -5.79
CA GLU A 238 -12.12 -20.58 -6.42
C GLU A 238 -11.47 -20.18 -7.74
N LEU A 239 -10.22 -20.55 -7.95
CA LEU A 239 -9.58 -20.33 -9.24
C LEU A 239 -10.32 -21.19 -10.29
N PRO A 240 -10.67 -20.63 -11.46
CA PRO A 240 -11.12 -21.46 -12.56
C PRO A 240 -10.05 -22.53 -12.82
N PRO A 241 -10.44 -23.79 -13.10
CA PRO A 241 -9.49 -24.84 -13.45
C PRO A 241 -8.56 -24.30 -14.54
N LEU A 242 -7.24 -24.53 -14.40
CA LEU A 242 -6.32 -24.35 -15.53
C LEU A 242 -6.97 -25.07 -16.70
N GLU A 243 -7.29 -24.37 -17.79
CA GLU A 243 -7.96 -24.96 -18.94
C GLU A 243 -7.20 -26.24 -19.30
N ALA A 244 -7.79 -27.39 -18.93
CA ALA A 244 -7.31 -28.67 -19.38
C ALA A 244 -7.35 -28.56 -20.90
N GLU A 245 -6.18 -28.72 -21.51
CA GLU A 245 -5.95 -28.69 -22.94
C GLU A 245 -7.18 -29.24 -23.66
N LYS A 246 -8.02 -28.34 -24.20
CA LYS A 246 -9.22 -28.75 -24.92
C LYS A 246 -8.74 -29.64 -26.06
N THR A 247 -9.00 -30.93 -25.94
CA THR A 247 -8.62 -31.85 -27.00
C THR A 247 -9.35 -31.42 -28.28
N PRO A 248 -8.71 -31.53 -29.47
CA PRO A 248 -9.23 -30.97 -30.73
C PRO A 248 -10.66 -31.40 -31.11
N LYS A 249 -11.21 -32.44 -30.46
CA LYS A 249 -12.56 -32.94 -30.70
C LYS A 249 -13.68 -32.04 -30.14
N GLU A 250 -13.42 -31.20 -29.14
CA GLU A 250 -14.46 -30.33 -28.55
C GLU A 250 -14.67 -29.02 -29.32
N LEU A 251 -13.70 -28.61 -30.17
CA LEU A 251 -13.81 -27.40 -31.00
C LEU A 251 -14.79 -27.57 -32.17
N THR A 252 -14.94 -28.79 -32.71
CA THR A 252 -15.79 -29.05 -33.88
C THR A 252 -17.30 -29.00 -33.61
N HIS A 253 -17.74 -29.09 -32.36
CA HIS A 253 -19.19 -29.05 -32.03
C HIS A 253 -19.71 -27.66 -31.65
N ALA A 254 -18.83 -26.74 -31.26
CA ALA A 254 -19.24 -25.39 -30.85
C ALA A 254 -19.33 -24.39 -32.02
N GLU A 255 -18.77 -24.70 -33.18
CA GLU A 255 -18.83 -23.84 -34.38
C GLU A 255 -19.98 -24.20 -35.35
N LEU A 256 -20.82 -25.18 -35.00
CA LEU A 256 -21.93 -25.65 -35.84
C LEU A 256 -23.30 -25.66 -35.16
N SER A 257 -23.47 -24.94 -34.05
CA SER A 257 -24.77 -24.68 -33.39
C SER A 257 -24.88 -23.22 -32.99
#